data_AF-A0A6I1JNP0-F1
#
_entry.id   AF-A0A6I1JNP0-F1
#
_cell.length_a   1.000
_cell.length_b   1.000
_cell.length_c   1.000
_cell.angle_alpha   90.00
_cell.angle_beta   90.00
_cell.angle_gamma   90.00
#
_symmetry.space_group_name_H-M   'P 1'
#
loop_
_entity.id
_entity.type
_entity.pdbx_description
1 polymer ?
#
loop_
_entity_poly.entity_id
_entity_poly.type
_entity_poly.pdbx_seq_one_letter_code
_entity_poly.pdbx_strand_id
1 'polypeptide(L)'
;CSRYRILEGGAFSLAQVAQKRVEGCLVEVIDSVRDYVGLMETLFDFDRISDLFRSGFTMRFDAMNAVTGPYATELFHRRLGLPEASLMNQTPKPDFGGLHPDPNPHHAAALVDMVAARSEVDFGAASDGDGDRNLIVGRGLVVSPSDSLAVIAANARLVPGYRQGLAGVARSMPTSRALDRVAASVGVRAHVTPTGWKYFANLLEAGLITICGEESAGTGSDHVREKDGLWAVMMWLNILAERRLSVADILSDHWRTYGRDYYQRLDFEEVDASAAEDLMDGLRRRLPTLAGTRAGTFEVVEANDFAYTDPVDGSVATKQGVQITSGDARIIYRLSGTGTRGATLRVYLERFEPRADHHHLPTSEALAEVRETAMAIAEVARFTGRTTPSVVS
;
A
#
# COMPACT_ATOMS: atom_id res chain seq x y z
N CYS A 1 27.61 -11.95 -27.11
CA CYS A 1 26.63 -11.67 -28.19
C CYS A 1 26.62 -10.15 -28.39
N SER A 2 26.93 -9.59 -29.57
CA SER A 2 27.19 -8.14 -29.77
C SER A 2 26.08 -7.36 -30.49
N ARG A 3 24.94 -7.99 -30.81
CA ARG A 3 23.77 -7.33 -31.42
C ARG A 3 22.48 -8.11 -31.16
N TYR A 4 21.36 -7.40 -31.06
CA TYR A 4 20.03 -8.00 -31.11
C TYR A 4 19.77 -8.56 -32.51
N ARG A 5 19.09 -9.71 -32.58
CA ARG A 5 18.59 -10.28 -33.84
C ARG A 5 17.08 -10.09 -33.83
N ILE A 6 16.55 -9.41 -34.84
CA ILE A 6 15.11 -9.20 -35.02
C ILE A 6 14.66 -10.19 -36.08
N LEU A 7 13.60 -10.95 -35.79
CA LEU A 7 12.94 -11.79 -36.77
C LEU A 7 11.89 -10.95 -37.49
N GLU A 8 12.11 -10.66 -38.77
CA GLU A 8 11.15 -9.95 -39.61
C GLU A 8 10.27 -10.98 -40.35
N GLY A 9 8.95 -10.94 -40.10
CA GLY A 9 7.96 -11.77 -40.80
C GLY A 9 7.24 -12.78 -39.91
N GLY A 10 5.93 -12.58 -39.74
CA GLY A 10 5.01 -13.54 -39.13
C GLY A 10 4.76 -13.30 -37.64
N ALA A 11 4.07 -12.20 -37.31
CA ALA A 11 3.59 -11.92 -35.96
C ALA A 11 2.80 -13.14 -35.43
N PHE A 12 3.36 -13.80 -34.44
CA PHE A 12 2.60 -14.75 -33.64
C PHE A 12 1.49 -13.97 -32.94
N SER A 13 0.23 -14.38 -33.13
CA SER A 13 -0.89 -13.70 -32.49
C SER A 13 -0.79 -13.91 -30.98
N LEU A 14 -0.62 -12.81 -30.24
CA LEU A 14 -0.70 -12.82 -28.77
C LEU A 14 -2.15 -12.88 -28.26
N ALA A 15 -3.14 -12.83 -29.16
CA ALA A 15 -4.55 -12.84 -28.82
C ALA A 15 -5.14 -14.25 -28.65
N GLN A 16 -4.36 -15.31 -28.91
CA GLN A 16 -4.83 -16.69 -28.84
C GLN A 16 -3.82 -17.56 -28.09
N VAL A 17 -4.30 -18.31 -27.10
CA VAL A 17 -3.51 -19.33 -26.41
C VAL A 17 -3.02 -20.36 -27.42
N ALA A 18 -1.71 -20.48 -27.55
CA ALA A 18 -1.08 -21.36 -28.54
C ALA A 18 0.39 -21.62 -28.18
N GLN A 19 0.91 -22.73 -28.68
CA GLN A 19 2.33 -23.03 -28.68
C GLN A 19 2.83 -23.14 -30.12
N LYS A 20 3.95 -22.50 -30.45
CA LYS A 20 4.53 -22.51 -31.79
C LYS A 20 6.05 -22.48 -31.74
N ARG A 21 6.70 -23.22 -32.63
CA ARG A 21 8.16 -23.09 -32.86
C ARG A 21 8.44 -21.96 -33.85
N VAL A 22 9.33 -21.05 -33.46
CA VAL A 22 9.80 -19.89 -34.23
C VAL A 22 11.33 -19.94 -34.26
N GLU A 23 11.94 -20.17 -35.43
CA GLU A 23 13.40 -20.28 -35.59
C GLU A 23 14.07 -21.23 -34.57
N GLY A 24 13.41 -22.35 -34.26
CA GLY A 24 13.88 -23.33 -33.29
C GLY A 24 13.55 -23.02 -31.82
N CYS A 25 13.13 -21.79 -31.50
CA CYS A 25 12.63 -21.40 -30.18
C CYS A 25 11.15 -21.82 -30.03
N LEU A 26 10.78 -22.45 -28.91
CA LEU A 26 9.38 -22.68 -28.58
C LEU A 26 8.81 -21.41 -27.95
N VAL A 27 7.73 -20.87 -28.53
CA VAL A 27 7.00 -19.71 -28.02
C VAL A 27 5.62 -20.19 -27.59
N GLU A 28 5.22 -19.84 -26.38
CA GLU A 28 3.91 -20.13 -25.81
C GLU A 28 3.20 -18.81 -25.46
N VAL A 29 1.99 -18.63 -25.98
CA VAL A 29 1.04 -17.63 -25.49
C VAL A 29 0.12 -18.33 -24.52
N ILE A 30 0.12 -17.84 -23.28
CA ILE A 30 -0.71 -18.33 -22.19
C ILE A 30 -1.94 -17.44 -22.00
N ASP A 31 -2.91 -17.97 -21.28
CA ASP A 31 -4.01 -17.18 -20.73
C ASP A 31 -3.47 -16.34 -19.57
N SER A 32 -3.55 -15.02 -19.67
CA SER A 32 -2.98 -14.13 -18.64
C SER A 32 -3.63 -14.25 -17.27
N VAL A 33 -4.87 -14.76 -17.19
CA VAL A 33 -5.71 -14.66 -15.99
C VAL A 33 -5.91 -16.01 -15.31
N ARG A 34 -5.94 -17.10 -16.09
CA ARG A 34 -6.31 -18.44 -15.60
C ARG A 34 -5.55 -18.90 -14.36
N ASP A 35 -4.22 -18.88 -14.43
CA ASP A 35 -3.38 -19.43 -13.35
C ASP A 35 -3.46 -18.58 -12.09
N TYR A 36 -3.54 -17.25 -12.26
CA TYR A 36 -3.75 -16.32 -11.17
C TYR A 36 -5.07 -16.55 -10.44
N VAL A 37 -6.19 -16.63 -11.18
CA VAL A 37 -7.51 -16.87 -10.58
C VAL A 37 -7.58 -18.26 -9.94
N GLY A 38 -6.92 -19.26 -10.54
CA GLY A 38 -6.75 -20.58 -9.94
C GLY A 38 -6.04 -20.50 -8.58
N LEU A 39 -4.95 -19.74 -8.47
CA LEU A 39 -4.28 -19.50 -7.20
C LEU A 39 -5.20 -18.80 -6.18
N MET A 40 -5.90 -17.74 -6.58
CA MET A 40 -6.83 -17.03 -5.69
C MET A 40 -7.91 -17.96 -5.13
N GLU A 41 -8.45 -18.86 -5.94
CA GLU A 41 -9.44 -19.85 -5.48
C GLU A 41 -8.89 -20.82 -4.42
N THR A 42 -7.58 -21.10 -4.43
CA THR A 42 -6.96 -21.91 -3.36
C THR A 42 -6.76 -21.16 -2.06
N LEU A 43 -6.66 -19.82 -2.11
CA LEU A 43 -6.34 -18.98 -0.96
C LEU A 43 -7.60 -18.43 -0.27
N PHE A 44 -8.67 -18.17 -1.03
CA PHE A 44 -9.87 -17.48 -0.56
C PHE A 44 -11.11 -18.35 -0.61
N ASP A 45 -12.08 -18.04 0.25
CA ASP A 45 -13.39 -18.72 0.26
C ASP A 45 -14.34 -18.05 -0.74
N PHE A 46 -14.33 -18.56 -1.98
CA PHE A 46 -15.15 -18.01 -3.06
C PHE A 46 -16.65 -18.14 -2.77
N ASP A 47 -17.07 -19.24 -2.13
CA ASP A 47 -18.48 -19.46 -1.80
C ASP A 47 -18.98 -18.42 -0.80
N ARG A 48 -18.19 -18.10 0.23
CA ARG A 48 -18.51 -17.06 1.22
C ARG A 48 -18.59 -15.68 0.60
N ILE A 49 -17.67 -15.35 -0.30
CA ILE A 49 -17.66 -14.06 -1.00
C ILE A 49 -18.86 -13.96 -1.96
N SER A 50 -19.17 -15.03 -2.70
CA SER A 50 -20.38 -15.08 -3.51
C SER A 50 -21.66 -14.96 -2.69
N ASP A 51 -21.72 -15.58 -1.50
CA ASP A 51 -22.84 -15.43 -0.57
C ASP A 51 -22.97 -14.00 -0.04
N LEU A 52 -21.85 -13.29 0.15
CA LEU A 52 -21.87 -11.86 0.47
C LEU A 52 -22.57 -11.06 -0.62
N PHE A 53 -22.19 -11.23 -1.88
CA PHE A 53 -22.86 -10.54 -3.01
C PHE A 53 -24.32 -10.95 -3.16
N ARG A 54 -24.66 -12.24 -3.00
CA ARG A 54 -26.06 -12.72 -3.02
C ARG A 54 -26.93 -12.12 -1.91
N SER A 55 -26.34 -11.74 -0.77
CA SER A 55 -27.07 -11.06 0.31
C SER A 55 -27.41 -9.59 0.01
N GLY A 56 -27.00 -9.08 -1.15
CA GLY A 56 -27.22 -7.69 -1.57
C GLY A 56 -26.08 -6.74 -1.25
N PHE A 57 -24.93 -7.25 -0.79
CA PHE A 57 -23.73 -6.42 -0.60
C PHE A 57 -23.24 -5.90 -1.95
N THR A 58 -23.00 -4.60 -2.04
CA THR A 58 -22.64 -3.94 -3.30
C THR A 58 -21.16 -3.53 -3.32
N MET A 59 -20.52 -3.75 -4.47
CA MET A 59 -19.13 -3.38 -4.69
C MET A 59 -18.96 -2.54 -5.96
N ARG A 60 -17.92 -1.71 -5.99
CA ARG A 60 -17.34 -1.14 -7.21
C ARG A 60 -15.84 -1.44 -7.26
N PHE A 61 -15.38 -1.96 -8.40
CA PHE A 61 -13.95 -2.15 -8.67
C PHE A 61 -13.54 -1.29 -9.86
N ASP A 62 -12.57 -0.40 -9.69
CA ASP A 62 -12.00 0.41 -10.77
C ASP A 62 -10.64 -0.14 -11.21
N ALA A 63 -10.61 -0.70 -12.42
CA ALA A 63 -9.38 -1.21 -13.02
C ALA A 63 -8.57 -0.11 -13.72
N MET A 64 -9.03 1.16 -13.72
CA MET A 64 -8.33 2.33 -14.26
C MET A 64 -7.85 2.18 -15.73
N ASN A 65 -8.55 1.40 -16.55
CA ASN A 65 -8.17 1.01 -17.92
C ASN A 65 -6.79 0.31 -17.97
N ALA A 66 -6.39 -0.34 -16.89
CA ALA A 66 -5.12 -1.00 -16.68
C ALA A 66 -5.22 -2.52 -16.79
N VAL A 67 -4.11 -3.22 -16.49
CA VAL A 67 -3.97 -4.67 -16.74
C VAL A 67 -4.94 -5.53 -15.92
N THR A 68 -5.44 -5.03 -14.79
CA THR A 68 -6.32 -5.78 -13.87
C THR A 68 -7.76 -5.94 -14.38
N GLY A 69 -8.15 -5.26 -15.47
CA GLY A 69 -9.51 -5.32 -16.01
C GLY A 69 -10.02 -6.72 -16.39
N PRO A 70 -9.27 -7.51 -17.19
CA PRO A 70 -9.60 -8.91 -17.49
C PRO A 70 -9.60 -9.80 -16.24
N TYR A 71 -8.70 -9.54 -15.28
CA TYR A 71 -8.64 -10.29 -14.02
C TYR A 71 -9.88 -10.03 -13.17
N ALA A 72 -10.30 -8.77 -13.04
CA ALA A 72 -11.53 -8.38 -12.34
C ALA A 72 -12.79 -8.97 -12.99
N THR A 73 -12.80 -9.05 -14.33
CA THR A 73 -13.90 -9.65 -15.08
C THR A 73 -14.00 -11.16 -14.81
N GLU A 74 -12.88 -11.87 -14.82
CA GLU A 74 -12.88 -13.30 -14.50
C GLU A 74 -13.17 -13.53 -13.02
N LEU A 75 -12.41 -12.91 -12.13
CA LEU A 75 -12.48 -13.13 -10.69
C LEU A 75 -13.80 -12.63 -10.09
N PHE A 76 -14.10 -11.33 -10.16
CA PHE A 76 -15.25 -10.76 -9.46
C PHE A 76 -16.56 -11.05 -10.20
N HIS A 77 -16.60 -10.87 -11.51
CA HIS A 77 -17.84 -11.04 -12.26
C HIS A 77 -18.18 -12.51 -12.52
N ARG A 78 -17.31 -13.25 -13.22
CA ARG A 78 -17.64 -14.63 -13.66
C ARG A 78 -17.59 -15.65 -12.54
N ARG A 79 -16.56 -15.61 -11.68
CA ARG A 79 -16.36 -16.61 -10.62
C ARG A 79 -17.15 -16.27 -9.36
N LEU A 80 -17.12 -15.01 -8.93
CA LEU A 80 -17.75 -14.60 -7.67
C LEU A 80 -19.20 -14.09 -7.83
N GLY A 81 -19.66 -13.80 -9.05
CA GLY A 81 -21.04 -13.42 -9.34
C GLY A 81 -21.37 -11.94 -9.13
N LEU A 82 -20.35 -11.07 -9.04
CA LEU A 82 -20.57 -9.62 -9.02
C LEU A 82 -21.18 -9.17 -10.35
N PRO A 83 -22.20 -8.28 -10.39
CA PRO A 83 -22.71 -7.76 -11.65
C PRO A 83 -21.63 -7.05 -12.47
N GLU A 84 -21.55 -7.27 -13.78
CA GLU A 84 -20.53 -6.67 -14.66
C GLU A 84 -20.49 -5.14 -14.58
N ALA A 85 -21.66 -4.50 -14.42
CA ALA A 85 -21.78 -3.05 -14.23
C ALA A 85 -21.10 -2.51 -12.95
N SER A 86 -20.58 -3.40 -12.10
CA SER A 86 -19.78 -3.05 -10.92
C SER A 86 -18.30 -2.87 -11.22
N LEU A 87 -17.86 -3.27 -12.43
CA LEU A 87 -16.50 -3.10 -12.90
C LEU A 87 -16.41 -1.79 -13.70
N MET A 88 -15.56 -0.89 -13.23
CA MET A 88 -15.27 0.38 -13.87
C MET A 88 -13.96 0.25 -14.65
N ASN A 89 -13.90 0.88 -15.84
CA ASN A 89 -12.69 1.01 -16.64
C ASN A 89 -11.95 -0.34 -16.86
N GLN A 90 -12.69 -1.43 -17.07
CA GLN A 90 -12.19 -2.81 -17.10
C GLN A 90 -11.53 -3.25 -18.42
N THR A 91 -11.48 -2.36 -19.42
CA THR A 91 -10.82 -2.65 -20.70
C THR A 91 -9.44 -1.99 -20.72
N PRO A 92 -8.34 -2.75 -20.76
CA PRO A 92 -7.00 -2.19 -20.83
C PRO A 92 -6.83 -1.29 -22.05
N LYS A 93 -6.23 -0.10 -21.85
CA LYS A 93 -5.93 0.85 -22.94
C LYS A 93 -4.47 1.28 -22.88
N PRO A 94 -3.77 1.44 -24.04
CA PRO A 94 -2.36 1.84 -24.06
C PRO A 94 -2.08 3.18 -23.38
N ASP A 95 -3.06 4.08 -23.35
CA ASP A 95 -3.01 5.40 -22.72
C ASP A 95 -3.84 5.47 -21.43
N PHE A 96 -4.29 4.33 -20.90
CA PHE A 96 -5.19 4.22 -19.76
C PHE A 96 -6.50 5.04 -19.91
N GLY A 97 -6.89 5.37 -21.15
CA GLY A 97 -8.02 6.25 -21.42
C GLY A 97 -7.79 7.70 -20.98
N GLY A 98 -6.53 8.14 -20.88
CA GLY A 98 -6.13 9.46 -20.40
C GLY A 98 -6.12 9.59 -18.86
N LEU A 99 -6.41 8.52 -18.13
CA LEU A 99 -6.32 8.48 -16.68
C LEU A 99 -4.87 8.30 -16.22
N HIS A 100 -4.59 8.68 -14.97
CA HIS A 100 -3.37 8.29 -14.29
C HIS A 100 -3.67 7.03 -13.47
N PRO A 101 -3.15 5.84 -13.83
CA PRO A 101 -3.49 4.57 -13.17
C PRO A 101 -2.72 4.42 -11.86
N ASP A 102 -3.05 5.27 -10.89
CA ASP A 102 -2.49 5.28 -9.54
C ASP A 102 -3.62 5.35 -8.51
N PRO A 103 -3.86 4.29 -7.72
CA PRO A 103 -5.06 4.14 -6.90
C PRO A 103 -4.89 4.94 -5.60
N ASN A 104 -5.21 6.23 -5.68
CA ASN A 104 -5.26 7.13 -4.53
C ASN A 104 -6.51 8.02 -4.60
N PRO A 105 -6.91 8.71 -3.51
CA PRO A 105 -8.14 9.48 -3.49
C PRO A 105 -8.22 10.62 -4.52
N HIS A 106 -7.08 11.13 -4.98
CA HIS A 106 -7.03 12.18 -5.99
C HIS A 106 -7.28 11.62 -7.40
N HIS A 107 -6.59 10.56 -7.80
CA HIS A 107 -6.73 9.98 -9.15
C HIS A 107 -7.94 9.05 -9.30
N ALA A 108 -8.39 8.43 -8.21
CA ALA A 108 -9.60 7.61 -8.15
C ALA A 108 -10.80 8.37 -7.54
N ALA A 109 -10.84 9.71 -7.68
CA ALA A 109 -11.88 10.56 -7.09
C ALA A 109 -13.30 10.11 -7.45
N ALA A 110 -13.54 9.68 -8.69
CA ALA A 110 -14.86 9.20 -9.11
C ALA A 110 -15.33 7.95 -8.33
N LEU A 111 -14.42 7.01 -8.04
CA LEU A 111 -14.71 5.85 -7.18
C LEU A 111 -14.92 6.30 -5.73
N VAL A 112 -14.05 7.16 -5.21
CA VAL A 112 -14.14 7.66 -3.83
C VAL A 112 -15.45 8.41 -3.62
N ASP A 113 -15.82 9.34 -4.49
CA ASP A 113 -17.08 10.07 -4.42
C ASP A 113 -18.27 9.12 -4.51
N MET A 114 -18.19 8.11 -5.37
CA MET A 114 -19.25 7.12 -5.50
C MET A 114 -19.45 6.31 -4.22
N VAL A 115 -18.42 5.97 -3.46
CA VAL A 115 -18.55 5.08 -2.28
C VAL A 115 -18.58 5.86 -0.97
N ALA A 116 -17.68 6.81 -0.80
CA ALA A 116 -17.51 7.57 0.42
C ALA A 116 -18.68 8.55 0.69
N ALA A 117 -19.41 9.01 -0.34
CA ALA A 117 -20.56 9.91 -0.19
C ALA A 117 -21.83 9.25 0.43
N ARG A 118 -21.68 8.15 1.19
CA ARG A 118 -22.76 7.36 1.80
C ARG A 118 -23.78 6.87 0.77
N SER A 119 -23.27 6.39 -0.36
CA SER A 119 -24.09 5.84 -1.43
C SER A 119 -24.60 4.43 -1.10
N GLU A 120 -25.40 3.90 -2.02
CA GLU A 120 -25.82 2.49 -2.05
C GLU A 120 -24.64 1.51 -2.13
N VAL A 121 -23.42 1.95 -2.46
CA VAL A 121 -22.23 1.08 -2.57
C VAL A 121 -21.60 0.81 -1.21
N ASP A 122 -21.49 -0.45 -0.80
CA ASP A 122 -20.89 -0.83 0.49
C ASP A 122 -19.34 -0.77 0.46
N PHE A 123 -18.74 -1.14 -0.67
CA PHE A 123 -17.29 -1.32 -0.82
C PHE A 123 -16.76 -0.85 -2.17
N GLY A 124 -15.70 -0.06 -2.16
CA GLY A 124 -14.97 0.38 -3.35
C GLY A 124 -13.54 -0.12 -3.31
N ALA A 125 -13.01 -0.52 -4.46
CA ALA A 125 -11.60 -0.78 -4.61
C ALA A 125 -11.07 -0.35 -5.99
N ALA A 126 -9.79 -0.02 -6.07
CA ALA A 126 -9.09 0.26 -7.33
C ALA A 126 -7.69 -0.37 -7.32
N SER A 127 -7.11 -0.55 -8.50
CA SER A 127 -5.74 -1.03 -8.68
C SER A 127 -4.99 -0.18 -9.72
N ASP A 128 -3.67 -0.31 -9.77
CA ASP A 128 -2.81 0.52 -10.60
C ASP A 128 -2.47 -0.11 -11.96
N GLY A 129 -1.52 0.51 -12.67
CA GLY A 129 -1.16 0.17 -14.05
C GLY A 129 -0.83 -1.31 -14.30
N ASP A 130 -0.03 -1.90 -13.41
CA ASP A 130 0.40 -3.30 -13.46
C ASP A 130 -0.28 -4.20 -12.41
N GLY A 131 -1.08 -3.61 -11.51
CA GLY A 131 -1.97 -4.33 -10.61
C GLY A 131 -1.39 -4.68 -9.25
N ASP A 132 -0.23 -4.10 -8.91
CA ASP A 132 0.51 -4.40 -7.69
C ASP A 132 0.09 -3.50 -6.50
N ARG A 133 -0.68 -2.44 -6.75
CA ARG A 133 -1.24 -1.55 -5.70
C ARG A 133 -2.75 -1.60 -5.60
N ASN A 134 -3.26 -1.20 -4.43
CA ASN A 134 -4.70 -1.17 -4.12
C ASN A 134 -5.15 0.07 -3.35
N LEU A 135 -6.35 0.54 -3.69
CA LEU A 135 -7.13 1.47 -2.88
C LEU A 135 -8.33 0.72 -2.30
N ILE A 136 -8.64 0.97 -1.03
CA ILE A 136 -9.81 0.41 -0.35
C ILE A 136 -10.67 1.55 0.18
N VAL A 137 -11.96 1.53 -0.17
CA VAL A 137 -12.93 2.58 0.17
C VAL A 137 -14.16 1.94 0.81
N GLY A 138 -14.56 2.46 1.97
CA GLY A 138 -15.80 2.13 2.63
C GLY A 138 -16.79 3.29 2.55
N ARG A 139 -18.04 3.04 2.93
CA ARG A 139 -19.00 4.13 3.12
C ARG A 139 -18.47 5.16 4.13
N GLY A 140 -18.38 6.41 3.70
CA GLY A 140 -17.94 7.53 4.55
C GLY A 140 -16.43 7.64 4.78
N LEU A 141 -15.59 6.76 4.23
CA LEU A 141 -14.14 6.82 4.46
C LEU A 141 -13.29 6.11 3.40
N VAL A 142 -12.06 6.60 3.25
CA VAL A 142 -10.98 5.87 2.58
C VAL A 142 -10.14 5.18 3.65
N VAL A 143 -9.81 3.90 3.43
CA VAL A 143 -8.95 3.14 4.34
C VAL A 143 -7.50 3.52 4.03
N SER A 144 -6.74 3.96 5.04
CA SER A 144 -5.32 4.21 4.84
C SER A 144 -4.60 2.90 4.49
N PRO A 145 -3.59 2.88 3.60
CA PRO A 145 -2.87 1.64 3.29
C PRO A 145 -2.21 0.99 4.52
N SER A 146 -1.75 1.80 5.48
CA SER A 146 -1.19 1.32 6.74
C SER A 146 -2.24 0.62 7.61
N ASP A 147 -3.45 1.18 7.75
CA ASP A 147 -4.56 0.53 8.45
C ASP A 147 -5.03 -0.73 7.70
N SER A 148 -5.08 -0.68 6.36
CA SER A 148 -5.46 -1.81 5.51
C SER A 148 -4.57 -3.01 5.78
N LEU A 149 -3.24 -2.82 5.77
CA LEU A 149 -2.26 -3.85 6.11
C LEU A 149 -2.47 -4.42 7.53
N ALA A 150 -2.69 -3.55 8.53
CA ALA A 150 -2.92 -3.97 9.90
C ALA A 150 -4.23 -4.76 10.07
N VAL A 151 -5.32 -4.32 9.43
CA VAL A 151 -6.61 -5.02 9.43
C VAL A 151 -6.49 -6.38 8.76
N ILE A 152 -5.84 -6.45 7.60
CA ILE A 152 -5.59 -7.71 6.88
C ILE A 152 -4.83 -8.69 7.78
N ALA A 153 -3.74 -8.25 8.42
CA ALA A 153 -2.97 -9.09 9.33
C ALA A 153 -3.79 -9.56 10.56
N ALA A 154 -4.58 -8.66 11.16
CA ALA A 154 -5.39 -8.97 12.35
C ALA A 154 -6.50 -9.99 12.08
N ASN A 155 -6.96 -10.08 10.83
CA ASN A 155 -8.07 -10.94 10.42
C ASN A 155 -7.63 -12.10 9.51
N ALA A 156 -6.32 -12.29 9.29
CA ALA A 156 -5.79 -13.24 8.32
C ALA A 156 -6.30 -14.68 8.55
N ARG A 157 -6.49 -15.09 9.81
CA ARG A 157 -6.99 -16.44 10.14
C ARG A 157 -8.42 -16.72 9.67
N LEU A 158 -9.20 -15.69 9.30
CA LEU A 158 -10.52 -15.84 8.69
C LEU A 158 -10.45 -16.30 7.23
N VAL A 159 -9.28 -16.22 6.60
CA VAL A 159 -9.07 -16.54 5.18
C VAL A 159 -8.44 -17.93 5.05
N PRO A 160 -8.99 -18.85 4.22
CA PRO A 160 -8.53 -20.23 4.14
C PRO A 160 -7.01 -20.41 3.95
N GLY A 161 -6.40 -19.62 3.08
CA GLY A 161 -4.96 -19.65 2.80
C GLY A 161 -4.07 -19.28 3.99
N TYR A 162 -4.61 -18.57 4.98
CA TYR A 162 -3.86 -18.05 6.14
C TYR A 162 -4.42 -18.53 7.49
N ARG A 163 -5.32 -19.52 7.49
CA ARG A 163 -5.95 -20.11 8.68
C ARG A 163 -4.96 -20.65 9.72
N GLN A 164 -3.76 -21.03 9.29
CA GLN A 164 -2.70 -21.55 10.17
C GLN A 164 -1.99 -20.44 10.97
N GLY A 165 -2.29 -19.16 10.68
CA GLY A 165 -1.65 -18.02 11.30
C GLY A 165 -0.48 -17.49 10.46
N LEU A 166 0.27 -16.56 11.06
CA LEU A 166 1.34 -15.81 10.40
C LEU A 166 2.68 -16.26 10.99
N ALA A 167 3.68 -16.51 10.15
CA ALA A 167 5.05 -16.74 10.60
C ALA A 167 5.66 -15.45 11.20
N GLY A 168 5.32 -14.33 10.58
CA GLY A 168 5.72 -12.97 10.92
C GLY A 168 5.06 -12.00 9.96
N VAL A 169 5.29 -10.71 10.18
CA VAL A 169 4.79 -9.65 9.29
C VAL A 169 5.90 -8.65 9.02
N ALA A 170 5.79 -7.90 7.93
CA ALA A 170 6.72 -6.80 7.66
C ALA A 170 6.03 -5.56 7.11
N ARG A 171 6.62 -4.40 7.40
CA ARG A 171 6.27 -3.14 6.76
C ARG A 171 7.52 -2.37 6.39
N SER A 172 7.41 -1.48 5.42
CA SER A 172 8.49 -0.55 5.14
C SER A 172 8.57 0.48 6.27
N MET A 173 9.77 0.99 6.49
CA MET A 173 10.08 1.92 7.57
C MET A 173 9.13 3.12 7.64
N PRO A 174 8.75 3.77 6.52
CA PRO A 174 7.81 4.90 6.54
C PRO A 174 6.39 4.53 6.91
N THR A 175 5.97 3.29 6.66
CA THR A 175 4.61 2.81 6.94
C THR A 175 4.30 2.92 8.43
N SER A 176 3.05 3.26 8.76
CA SER A 176 2.62 3.43 10.16
C SER A 176 2.80 2.13 10.96
N ARG A 177 2.96 2.28 12.28
CA ARG A 177 3.18 1.21 13.25
C ARG A 177 1.90 0.44 13.59
N ALA A 178 0.77 0.69 12.92
CA ALA A 178 -0.48 -0.05 13.13
C ALA A 178 -0.26 -1.57 13.04
N LEU A 179 0.53 -2.02 12.04
CA LEU A 179 0.88 -3.43 11.89
C LEU A 179 1.68 -3.97 13.09
N ASP A 180 2.58 -3.17 13.68
CA ASP A 180 3.43 -3.58 14.81
C ASP A 180 2.56 -3.90 16.04
N ARG A 181 1.47 -3.14 16.23
CA ARG A 181 0.51 -3.36 17.32
C ARG A 181 -0.25 -4.67 17.16
N VAL A 182 -0.67 -4.97 15.94
CA VAL A 182 -1.29 -6.25 15.61
C VAL A 182 -0.30 -7.38 15.85
N ALA A 183 0.93 -7.28 15.33
CA ALA A 183 1.96 -8.29 15.51
C ALA A 183 2.26 -8.59 16.98
N ALA A 184 2.38 -7.54 17.80
CA ALA A 184 2.58 -7.67 19.24
C ALA A 184 1.41 -8.40 19.92
N SER A 185 0.16 -8.07 19.54
CA SER A 185 -1.04 -8.69 20.10
C SER A 185 -1.20 -10.16 19.72
N VAL A 186 -0.88 -10.52 18.46
CA VAL A 186 -0.98 -11.92 17.99
C VAL A 186 0.28 -12.75 18.25
N GLY A 187 1.33 -12.15 18.82
CA GLY A 187 2.56 -12.84 19.23
C GLY A 187 3.49 -13.25 18.09
N VAL A 188 3.55 -12.45 17.02
CA VAL A 188 4.45 -12.69 15.86
C VAL A 188 5.44 -11.56 15.70
N ARG A 189 6.57 -11.83 15.02
CA ARG A 189 7.61 -10.82 14.77
C ARG A 189 7.15 -9.82 13.70
N ALA A 190 7.32 -8.54 13.97
CA ALA A 190 7.21 -7.47 12.98
C ALA A 190 8.62 -7.06 12.51
N HIS A 191 8.87 -7.19 11.21
CA HIS A 191 10.08 -6.71 10.55
C HIS A 191 9.86 -5.31 9.98
N VAL A 192 10.83 -4.42 10.18
CA VAL A 192 10.85 -3.07 9.60
C VAL A 192 11.96 -3.04 8.57
N THR A 193 11.60 -2.88 7.29
CA THR A 193 12.55 -2.88 6.16
C THR A 193 12.67 -1.48 5.57
N PRO A 194 13.68 -1.19 4.74
CA PRO A 194 13.62 -0.02 3.88
C PRO A 194 12.47 -0.15 2.86
N THR A 195 12.10 0.96 2.24
CA THR A 195 11.12 0.94 1.13
C THR A 195 11.66 0.16 -0.06
N GLY A 196 10.79 -0.62 -0.68
CA GLY A 196 11.08 -1.45 -1.85
C GLY A 196 10.85 -2.93 -1.56
N TRP A 197 10.03 -3.57 -2.40
CA TRP A 197 9.54 -4.93 -2.17
C TRP A 197 10.63 -6.01 -2.09
N LYS A 198 11.81 -5.77 -2.68
CA LYS A 198 12.97 -6.69 -2.63
C LYS A 198 13.36 -7.13 -1.21
N TYR A 199 13.22 -6.25 -0.20
CA TYR A 199 13.55 -6.61 1.18
C TYR A 199 12.53 -7.58 1.78
N PHE A 200 11.25 -7.45 1.40
CA PHE A 200 10.24 -8.42 1.78
C PHE A 200 10.44 -9.73 1.05
N ALA A 201 10.81 -9.72 -0.24
CA ALA A 201 11.06 -10.93 -1.01
C ALA A 201 12.06 -11.86 -0.29
N ASN A 202 13.18 -11.32 0.21
CA ASN A 202 14.14 -12.07 1.03
C ASN A 202 13.48 -12.71 2.26
N LEU A 203 12.70 -11.94 3.02
CA LEU A 203 12.01 -12.43 4.23
C LEU A 203 10.93 -13.49 3.93
N LEU A 204 10.20 -13.33 2.82
CA LEU A 204 9.18 -14.27 2.34
C LEU A 204 9.83 -15.58 1.88
N GLU A 205 10.96 -15.52 1.17
CA GLU A 205 11.74 -16.69 0.76
C GLU A 205 12.31 -17.47 1.95
N ALA A 206 12.75 -16.75 2.99
CA ALA A 206 13.25 -17.36 4.22
C ALA A 206 12.12 -17.88 5.14
N GLY A 207 10.85 -17.69 4.78
CA GLY A 207 9.70 -18.09 5.60
C GLY A 207 9.59 -17.33 6.93
N LEU A 208 10.21 -16.15 7.02
CA LEU A 208 10.23 -15.32 8.24
C LEU A 208 8.95 -14.49 8.41
N ILE A 209 8.27 -14.20 7.30
CA ILE A 209 7.03 -13.43 7.28
C ILE A 209 6.02 -14.08 6.35
N THR A 210 4.75 -13.81 6.59
CA THR A 210 3.62 -14.24 5.75
C THR A 210 2.96 -13.07 5.05
N ILE A 211 2.79 -11.92 5.73
CA ILE A 211 2.11 -10.73 5.18
C ILE A 211 3.03 -9.52 5.29
N CYS A 212 3.06 -8.71 4.23
CA CYS A 212 3.80 -7.46 4.23
C CYS A 212 3.11 -6.36 3.41
N GLY A 213 3.51 -5.12 3.65
CA GLY A 213 2.95 -3.98 2.92
C GLY A 213 3.71 -2.68 3.10
N GLU A 214 3.32 -1.71 2.29
CA GLU A 214 3.85 -0.36 2.25
C GLU A 214 2.71 0.65 2.23
N GLU A 215 2.92 1.76 2.91
CA GLU A 215 2.02 2.92 2.92
C GLU A 215 1.67 3.48 1.53
N SER A 216 2.49 3.18 0.54
CA SER A 216 2.29 3.53 -0.88
C SER A 216 1.29 2.61 -1.58
N ALA A 217 0.19 2.24 -0.91
CA ALA A 217 -0.88 1.38 -1.45
C ALA A 217 -0.44 -0.05 -1.82
N GLY A 218 0.67 -0.54 -1.24
CA GLY A 218 1.23 -1.86 -1.54
C GLY A 218 0.90 -2.88 -0.45
N THR A 219 0.35 -4.04 -0.80
CA THR A 219 0.09 -5.12 0.16
C THR A 219 0.25 -6.46 -0.53
N GLY A 220 0.74 -7.47 0.18
CA GLY A 220 0.95 -8.80 -0.36
C GLY A 220 1.27 -9.82 0.73
N SER A 221 1.54 -11.04 0.29
CA SER A 221 1.90 -12.16 1.16
C SER A 221 2.84 -13.13 0.46
N ASP A 222 3.18 -14.23 1.13
CA ASP A 222 4.10 -15.27 0.66
C ASP A 222 3.63 -16.09 -0.56
N HIS A 223 2.38 -15.89 -1.00
CA HIS A 223 1.83 -16.50 -2.22
C HIS A 223 2.62 -16.12 -3.50
N VAL A 224 3.22 -14.93 -3.55
CA VAL A 224 4.10 -14.46 -4.64
C VAL A 224 5.27 -13.64 -4.08
N ARG A 225 6.10 -13.06 -4.95
CA ARG A 225 7.24 -12.19 -4.58
C ARG A 225 7.09 -10.76 -5.09
N GLU A 226 5.84 -10.34 -5.28
CA GLU A 226 5.46 -8.96 -5.59
C GLU A 226 4.30 -8.51 -4.70
N LYS A 227 4.02 -7.20 -4.73
CA LYS A 227 2.75 -6.69 -4.20
C LYS A 227 1.62 -7.22 -5.08
N ASP A 228 0.42 -7.34 -4.51
CA ASP A 228 -0.74 -7.79 -5.27
C ASP A 228 -2.00 -7.03 -4.82
N GLY A 229 -2.45 -6.12 -5.68
CA GLY A 229 -3.60 -5.29 -5.41
C GLY A 229 -4.92 -6.08 -5.40
N LEU A 230 -5.08 -7.03 -6.31
CA LEU A 230 -6.29 -7.86 -6.37
C LEU A 230 -6.35 -8.84 -5.19
N TRP A 231 -5.21 -9.39 -4.76
CA TRP A 231 -5.12 -10.20 -3.55
C TRP A 231 -5.54 -9.40 -2.30
N ALA A 232 -5.13 -8.13 -2.19
CA ALA A 232 -5.54 -7.29 -1.07
C ALA A 232 -7.06 -7.03 -1.07
N VAL A 233 -7.65 -6.83 -2.25
CA VAL A 233 -9.11 -6.72 -2.42
C VAL A 233 -9.81 -8.02 -2.03
N MET A 234 -9.27 -9.17 -2.42
CA MET A 234 -9.80 -10.49 -2.04
C MET A 234 -9.72 -10.74 -0.52
N MET A 235 -8.62 -10.33 0.14
CA MET A 235 -8.52 -10.37 1.60
C MET A 235 -9.65 -9.56 2.25
N TRP A 236 -9.88 -8.33 1.80
CA TRP A 236 -10.97 -7.50 2.30
C TRP A 236 -12.35 -8.12 2.08
N LEU A 237 -12.63 -8.63 0.87
CA LEU A 237 -13.91 -9.29 0.56
C LEU A 237 -14.15 -10.52 1.44
N ASN A 238 -13.14 -11.35 1.66
CA ASN A 238 -13.26 -12.51 2.54
C ASN A 238 -13.46 -12.11 4.00
N ILE A 239 -12.76 -11.07 4.48
CA ILE A 239 -12.95 -10.52 5.83
C ILE A 239 -14.37 -9.97 5.99
N LEU A 240 -14.88 -9.22 5.01
CA LEU A 240 -16.25 -8.70 4.99
C LEU A 240 -17.29 -9.83 4.97
N ALA A 241 -17.04 -10.88 4.20
CA ALA A 241 -17.92 -12.05 4.09
C ALA A 241 -18.02 -12.83 5.40
N GLU A 242 -16.91 -12.96 6.13
CA GLU A 242 -16.88 -13.64 7.43
C GLU A 242 -17.41 -12.76 8.57
N ARG A 243 -17.04 -11.47 8.59
CA ARG A 243 -17.42 -10.57 9.69
C ARG A 243 -18.81 -9.98 9.58
N ARG A 244 -19.35 -9.82 8.36
CA ARG A 244 -20.65 -9.19 8.10
C ARG A 244 -20.81 -7.81 8.75
N LEU A 245 -19.72 -7.04 8.73
CA LEU A 245 -19.63 -5.67 9.21
C LEU A 245 -19.30 -4.74 8.05
N SER A 246 -19.63 -3.45 8.17
CA SER A 246 -19.14 -2.46 7.22
C SER A 246 -17.63 -2.25 7.36
N VAL A 247 -16.97 -1.71 6.33
CA VAL A 247 -15.55 -1.32 6.41
C VAL A 247 -15.30 -0.37 7.58
N ALA A 248 -16.21 0.57 7.82
CA ALA A 248 -16.12 1.54 8.91
C ALA A 248 -16.22 0.88 10.29
N ASP A 249 -17.11 -0.10 10.44
CA ASP A 249 -17.25 -0.84 11.70
C ASP A 249 -16.04 -1.74 11.94
N ILE A 250 -15.48 -2.36 10.90
CA ILE A 250 -14.24 -3.14 10.99
C ILE A 250 -13.09 -2.26 11.46
N LEU A 251 -12.92 -1.06 10.89
CA LEU A 251 -11.89 -0.12 11.33
C LEU A 251 -12.13 0.39 12.74
N SER A 252 -13.37 0.74 13.08
CA SER A 252 -13.70 1.22 14.43
C SER A 252 -13.41 0.15 15.48
N ASP A 253 -13.73 -1.11 15.18
CA ASP A 253 -13.40 -2.25 16.03
C ASP A 253 -11.88 -2.50 16.11
N HIS A 254 -11.17 -2.38 14.99
CA HIS A 254 -9.71 -2.48 14.93
C HIS A 254 -9.06 -1.42 15.82
N TRP A 255 -9.41 -0.14 15.64
CA TRP A 255 -8.87 0.95 16.43
C TRP A 255 -9.23 0.81 17.91
N ARG A 256 -10.45 0.37 18.25
CA ARG A 256 -10.81 0.10 19.66
C ARG A 256 -9.91 -0.98 20.29
N THR A 257 -9.50 -1.97 19.51
CA THR A 257 -8.70 -3.10 19.98
C THR A 257 -7.21 -2.77 20.08
N TYR A 258 -6.66 -2.07 19.09
CA TYR A 258 -5.21 -1.85 18.95
C TYR A 258 -4.79 -0.39 19.20
N GLY A 259 -5.75 0.52 19.35
CA GLY A 259 -5.56 1.98 19.22
C GLY A 259 -5.47 2.42 17.76
N ARG A 260 -5.44 3.73 17.51
CA ARG A 260 -5.34 4.30 16.15
C ARG A 260 -3.99 4.98 15.94
N ASP A 261 -3.27 4.60 14.89
CA ASP A 261 -2.14 5.39 14.39
C ASP A 261 -2.63 6.35 13.31
N TYR A 262 -2.92 7.60 13.71
CA TYR A 262 -3.14 8.66 12.74
C TYR A 262 -1.92 8.79 11.86
N TYR A 263 -2.12 8.81 10.54
CA TYR A 263 -1.05 8.78 9.57
C TYR A 263 -1.35 9.71 8.39
N GLN A 264 -0.32 10.39 7.90
CA GLN A 264 -0.39 11.25 6.71
C GLN A 264 0.98 11.32 6.04
N ARG A 265 1.01 11.27 4.70
CA ARG A 265 2.21 11.55 3.90
C ARG A 265 2.07 12.88 3.18
N LEU A 266 3.12 13.68 3.22
CA LEU A 266 3.26 14.95 2.51
C LEU A 266 4.34 14.80 1.45
N ASP A 267 3.98 14.94 0.18
CA ASP A 267 4.92 14.89 -0.93
C ASP A 267 5.18 16.32 -1.47
N PHE A 268 6.44 16.74 -1.47
CA PHE A 268 6.92 17.98 -2.08
C PHE A 268 7.65 17.62 -3.37
N GLU A 269 6.92 17.55 -4.47
CA GLU A 269 7.39 17.05 -5.77
C GLU A 269 8.11 18.11 -6.59
N GLU A 270 9.05 17.76 -7.46
CA GLU A 270 9.74 18.75 -8.32
C GLU A 270 10.42 19.87 -7.53
N VAL A 271 10.97 19.56 -6.34
CA VAL A 271 11.83 20.50 -5.60
C VAL A 271 13.25 20.46 -6.16
N ASP A 272 14.01 21.54 -5.93
CA ASP A 272 15.43 21.56 -6.31
C ASP A 272 16.19 20.42 -5.62
N ALA A 273 16.87 19.59 -6.41
CA ALA A 273 17.52 18.39 -5.92
C ALA A 273 18.67 18.70 -4.96
N SER A 274 19.49 19.72 -5.27
CA SER A 274 20.62 20.12 -4.43
C SER A 274 20.12 20.65 -3.08
N ALA A 275 19.08 21.49 -3.08
CA ALA A 275 18.51 22.03 -1.86
C ALA A 275 17.84 20.94 -1.00
N ALA A 276 17.21 19.95 -1.63
CA ALA A 276 16.61 18.82 -0.92
C ALA A 276 17.67 17.87 -0.33
N GLU A 277 18.80 17.67 -1.02
CA GLU A 277 19.97 16.98 -0.48
C GLU A 277 20.58 17.73 0.71
N ASP A 278 20.76 19.04 0.59
CA ASP A 278 21.27 19.90 1.67
C ASP A 278 20.37 19.87 2.91
N LEU A 279 19.04 19.82 2.73
CA LEU A 279 18.08 19.62 3.81
C LEU A 279 18.34 18.30 4.54
N MET A 280 18.43 17.19 3.80
CA MET A 280 18.63 15.86 4.39
C MET A 280 19.98 15.77 5.10
N ASP A 281 21.03 16.35 4.53
CA ASP A 281 22.35 16.37 5.15
C ASP A 281 22.40 17.30 6.38
N GLY A 282 21.66 18.41 6.35
CA GLY A 282 21.44 19.27 7.50
C GLY A 282 20.77 18.53 8.66
N LEU A 283 19.71 17.76 8.38
CA LEU A 283 19.06 16.90 9.36
C LEU A 283 20.04 15.86 9.93
N ARG A 284 20.78 15.14 9.06
CA ARG A 284 21.77 14.14 9.48
C ARG A 284 22.84 14.71 10.42
N ARG A 285 23.35 15.92 10.12
CA ARG A 285 24.32 16.61 11.00
C ARG A 285 23.74 16.97 12.37
N ARG A 286 22.42 17.20 12.46
CA ARG A 286 21.73 17.57 13.69
C ARG A 286 21.27 16.37 14.52
N LEU A 287 21.23 15.14 13.97
CA LEU A 287 20.78 13.94 14.69
C LEU A 287 21.35 13.80 16.11
N PRO A 288 22.67 13.98 16.36
CA PRO A 288 23.24 13.80 17.70
C PRO A 288 22.73 14.79 18.75
N THR A 289 22.14 15.91 18.33
CA THR A 289 21.66 16.98 19.22
C THR A 289 20.14 17.13 19.22
N LEU A 290 19.40 16.32 18.45
CA LEU A 290 17.94 16.40 18.39
C LEU A 290 17.28 15.73 19.61
N ALA A 291 17.82 14.62 20.12
CA ALA A 291 17.27 13.97 21.31
C ALA A 291 17.26 14.92 22.51
N GLY A 292 16.13 15.01 23.22
CA GLY A 292 15.88 15.93 24.32
C GLY A 292 15.48 17.35 23.91
N THR A 293 15.42 17.66 22.61
CA THR A 293 14.82 18.92 22.13
C THR A 293 13.30 18.84 22.15
N ARG A 294 12.63 19.99 22.17
CA ARG A 294 11.17 20.08 22.26
C ARG A 294 10.61 21.19 21.39
N ALA A 295 9.51 20.92 20.71
CA ALA A 295 8.69 21.89 19.99
C ALA A 295 7.23 21.73 20.45
N GLY A 296 6.69 22.70 21.19
CA GLY A 296 5.37 22.56 21.82
C GLY A 296 5.36 21.39 22.82
N THR A 297 4.47 20.43 22.60
CA THR A 297 4.38 19.17 23.38
C THR A 297 5.16 18.02 22.75
N PHE A 298 5.70 18.20 21.54
CA PHE A 298 6.54 17.21 20.87
C PHE A 298 7.96 17.23 21.44
N GLU A 299 8.29 16.25 22.29
CA GLU A 299 9.64 16.02 22.80
C GLU A 299 10.32 14.92 21.98
N VAL A 300 11.50 15.22 21.44
CA VAL A 300 12.27 14.25 20.66
C VAL A 300 12.90 13.24 21.60
N VAL A 301 12.41 12.00 21.57
CA VAL A 301 12.94 10.86 22.33
C VAL A 301 14.12 10.23 21.59
N GLU A 302 13.95 9.99 20.30
CA GLU A 302 14.99 9.39 19.45
C GLU A 302 15.02 10.07 18.08
N ALA A 303 16.23 10.27 17.55
CA ALA A 303 16.44 10.70 16.18
C ALA A 303 17.58 9.88 15.55
N ASN A 304 17.33 9.24 14.42
CA ASN A 304 18.31 8.40 13.73
C ASN A 304 18.19 8.52 12.20
N ASP A 305 19.19 8.01 11.47
CA ASP A 305 19.07 7.76 10.03
C ASP A 305 18.95 6.25 9.83
N PHE A 306 17.81 5.81 9.31
CA PHE A 306 17.46 4.41 9.27
C PHE A 306 18.48 3.60 8.48
N ALA A 307 18.97 2.54 9.10
CA ALA A 307 19.81 1.53 8.49
C ALA A 307 19.22 0.15 8.74
N TYR A 308 19.40 -0.74 7.77
CA TYR A 308 18.88 -2.09 7.77
C TYR A 308 19.99 -3.05 7.41
N THR A 309 20.12 -4.11 8.20
CA THR A 309 20.92 -5.29 7.85
C THR A 309 19.96 -6.42 7.58
N ASP A 310 19.96 -6.93 6.36
CA ASP A 310 19.07 -8.01 5.96
C ASP A 310 19.43 -9.30 6.73
N PRO A 311 18.46 -9.92 7.43
CA PRO A 311 18.75 -11.10 8.26
C PRO A 311 18.96 -12.38 7.43
N VAL A 312 18.69 -12.36 6.13
CA VAL A 312 18.80 -13.51 5.23
C VAL A 312 20.14 -13.48 4.50
N ASP A 313 20.47 -12.37 3.84
CA ASP A 313 21.69 -12.26 3.02
C ASP A 313 22.82 -11.42 3.64
N GLY A 314 22.56 -10.75 4.78
CA GLY A 314 23.53 -9.91 5.48
C GLY A 314 23.85 -8.58 4.80
N SER A 315 23.16 -8.23 3.71
CA SER A 315 23.36 -6.95 3.02
C SER A 315 22.95 -5.78 3.91
N VAL A 316 23.68 -4.67 3.79
CA VAL A 316 23.46 -3.47 4.62
C VAL A 316 23.00 -2.30 3.75
N ALA A 317 21.83 -1.77 4.06
CA ALA A 317 21.30 -0.54 3.48
C ALA A 317 21.35 0.58 4.54
N THR A 318 22.09 1.65 4.25
CA THR A 318 22.17 2.84 5.11
C THR A 318 21.48 4.03 4.47
N LYS A 319 21.27 5.12 5.23
CA LYS A 319 20.67 6.37 4.75
C LYS A 319 19.27 6.20 4.15
N GLN A 320 18.48 5.28 4.70
CA GLN A 320 17.17 4.91 4.15
C GLN A 320 16.03 5.85 4.59
N GLY A 321 16.34 6.84 5.43
CA GLY A 321 15.44 7.92 5.80
C GLY A 321 15.69 8.38 7.24
N VAL A 322 15.61 9.68 7.47
CA VAL A 322 15.75 10.25 8.81
C VAL A 322 14.45 10.03 9.58
N GLN A 323 14.53 9.45 10.77
CA GLN A 323 13.40 9.23 11.68
C GLN A 323 13.57 10.06 12.94
N ILE A 324 12.49 10.67 13.40
CA ILE A 324 12.41 11.42 14.64
C ILE A 324 11.16 10.95 15.39
N THR A 325 11.30 10.53 16.63
CA THR A 325 10.18 10.02 17.44
C THR A 325 9.96 10.88 18.67
N SER A 326 8.70 10.96 19.07
CA SER A 326 8.20 11.44 20.35
C SER A 326 7.36 10.32 20.96
N GLY A 327 7.12 10.32 22.27
CA GLY A 327 6.47 9.20 22.99
C GLY A 327 5.31 8.52 22.23
N ASP A 328 4.40 9.30 21.65
CA ASP A 328 3.26 8.84 20.85
C ASP A 328 3.42 9.04 19.33
N ALA A 329 4.36 9.85 18.86
CA ALA A 329 4.41 10.35 17.49
C ALA A 329 5.74 10.05 16.76
N ARG A 330 5.70 10.09 15.44
CA ARG A 330 6.87 9.85 14.59
C ARG A 330 6.82 10.74 13.35
N ILE A 331 7.97 11.29 12.99
CA ILE A 331 8.21 12.06 11.77
C ILE A 331 9.32 11.37 10.99
N ILE A 332 9.14 11.22 9.68
CA ILE A 332 10.12 10.57 8.81
C ILE A 332 10.35 11.46 7.60
N TYR A 333 11.61 11.60 7.18
CA TYR A 333 11.98 12.31 5.96
C TYR A 333 12.69 11.35 5.01
N ARG A 334 12.23 11.33 3.75
CA ARG A 334 12.89 10.59 2.67
C ARG A 334 12.97 11.44 1.42
N LEU A 335 14.07 11.30 0.71
CA LEU A 335 14.24 11.87 -0.62
C LEU A 335 14.04 10.75 -1.65
N SER A 336 13.27 11.03 -2.70
CA SER A 336 12.98 10.10 -3.78
C SER A 336 13.09 10.78 -5.14
N GLY A 337 13.42 9.99 -6.17
CA GLY A 337 13.36 10.44 -7.57
C GLY A 337 14.27 11.62 -7.91
N THR A 338 15.58 11.52 -7.71
CA THR A 338 16.58 12.58 -8.05
C THR A 338 16.85 12.71 -9.56
N GLY A 339 15.81 12.59 -10.39
CA GLY A 339 15.88 12.52 -11.85
C GLY A 339 15.75 13.89 -12.54
N THR A 340 15.44 13.87 -13.84
CA THR A 340 15.46 15.05 -14.73
C THR A 340 14.43 16.15 -14.43
N ARG A 341 13.43 15.91 -13.56
CA ARG A 341 12.41 16.91 -13.16
C ARG A 341 12.52 17.38 -11.71
N GLY A 342 13.70 17.26 -11.10
CA GLY A 342 13.92 17.60 -9.69
C GLY A 342 13.75 16.39 -8.77
N ALA A 343 13.72 16.63 -7.47
CA ALA A 343 13.55 15.60 -6.46
C ALA A 343 12.16 15.68 -5.80
N THR A 344 11.76 14.60 -5.13
CA THR A 344 10.56 14.59 -4.27
C THR A 344 10.96 14.33 -2.84
N LEU A 345 10.77 15.34 -1.98
CA LEU A 345 10.87 15.18 -0.52
C LEU A 345 9.54 14.63 0.01
N ARG A 346 9.60 13.48 0.68
CA ARG A 346 8.46 12.85 1.32
C ARG A 346 8.59 12.98 2.83
N VAL A 347 7.57 13.53 3.47
CA VAL A 347 7.47 13.69 4.93
C VAL A 347 6.31 12.85 5.43
N TYR A 348 6.59 11.90 6.31
CA TYR A 348 5.58 11.00 6.87
C TYR A 348 5.33 11.39 8.32
N LEU A 349 4.06 11.54 8.66
CA LEU A 349 3.60 12.00 9.97
C LEU A 349 2.76 10.89 10.59
N GLU A 350 3.04 10.58 11.85
CA GLU A 350 2.31 9.56 12.58
C GLU A 350 2.10 10.00 14.03
N ARG A 351 0.91 9.73 14.59
CA ARG A 351 0.62 9.86 16.02
C ARG A 351 -0.29 8.72 16.48
N PHE A 352 0.10 8.06 17.55
CA PHE A 352 -0.70 7.05 18.21
C PHE A 352 -1.71 7.66 19.17
N GLU A 353 -2.96 7.24 19.06
CA GLU A 353 -4.04 7.56 19.99
C GLU A 353 -4.61 6.26 20.57
N PRO A 354 -4.40 5.97 21.87
CA PRO A 354 -4.99 4.81 22.51
C PRO A 354 -6.45 5.00 22.93
N ARG A 355 -6.95 6.24 22.99
CA ARG A 355 -8.28 6.53 23.54
C ARG A 355 -9.36 6.47 22.48
N ALA A 356 -10.31 5.55 22.67
CA ALA A 356 -11.41 5.31 21.74
C ALA A 356 -12.27 6.55 21.42
N ASP A 357 -12.48 7.45 22.40
CA ASP A 357 -13.25 8.68 22.21
C ASP A 357 -12.54 9.71 21.30
N HIS A 358 -11.25 9.53 21.05
CA HIS A 358 -10.44 10.38 20.17
C HIS A 358 -10.17 9.74 18.80
N HIS A 359 -10.62 8.50 18.55
CA HIS A 359 -10.33 7.80 17.29
C HIS A 359 -11.05 8.37 16.07
N HIS A 360 -11.99 9.30 16.22
CA HIS A 360 -12.77 9.87 15.10
C HIS A 360 -12.47 11.33 14.83
N LEU A 361 -11.39 11.88 15.40
CA LEU A 361 -10.92 13.22 15.06
C LEU A 361 -10.50 13.26 13.58
N PRO A 362 -10.66 14.41 12.90
CA PRO A 362 -10.06 14.61 11.60
C PRO A 362 -8.54 14.39 11.67
N THR A 363 -7.97 13.62 10.74
CA THR A 363 -6.52 13.32 10.71
C THR A 363 -5.67 14.59 10.69
N SER A 364 -6.14 15.63 9.98
CA SER A 364 -5.45 16.93 9.89
C SER A 364 -5.37 17.67 11.23
N GLU A 365 -6.34 17.44 12.12
CA GLU A 365 -6.38 17.98 13.49
C GLU A 365 -5.46 17.17 14.40
N ALA A 366 -5.60 15.83 14.40
CA ALA A 366 -4.78 14.94 15.21
C ALA A 366 -3.27 15.06 14.94
N LEU A 367 -2.90 15.37 13.67
CA LEU A 367 -1.51 15.52 13.22
C LEU A 367 -1.03 16.97 13.09
N ALA A 368 -1.84 17.97 13.46
CA ALA A 368 -1.49 19.38 13.24
C ALA A 368 -0.13 19.76 13.86
N GLU A 369 0.08 19.47 15.14
CA GLU A 369 1.34 19.76 15.84
C GLU A 369 2.52 18.96 15.27
N VAL A 370 2.30 17.69 14.91
CA VAL A 370 3.33 16.83 14.33
C VAL A 370 3.77 17.38 12.97
N ARG A 371 2.82 17.86 12.16
CA ARG A 371 3.09 18.53 10.89
C ARG A 371 3.90 19.81 11.09
N GLU A 372 3.46 20.72 11.95
CA GLU A 372 4.18 21.99 12.17
C GLU A 372 5.60 21.74 12.70
N THR A 373 5.74 20.77 13.60
CA THR A 373 7.05 20.33 14.12
C THR A 373 7.92 19.76 13.00
N ALA A 374 7.37 18.94 12.11
CA ALA A 374 8.11 18.39 10.98
C ALA A 374 8.61 19.48 10.03
N MET A 375 7.73 20.41 9.65
CA MET A 375 8.09 21.52 8.77
C MET A 375 9.19 22.40 9.37
N ALA A 376 9.14 22.65 10.68
CA ALA A 376 10.12 23.46 11.40
C ALA A 376 11.46 22.74 11.60
N ILE A 377 11.47 21.48 12.06
CA ILE A 377 12.70 20.75 12.36
C ILE A 377 13.58 20.62 11.12
N ALA A 378 12.99 20.27 9.97
CA ALA A 378 13.72 20.12 8.72
C ALA A 378 13.87 21.43 7.93
N GLU A 379 13.32 22.55 8.43
CA GLU A 379 13.34 23.85 7.74
C GLU A 379 12.82 23.74 6.28
N VAL A 380 11.75 22.95 6.08
CA VAL A 380 11.28 22.53 4.75
C VAL A 380 11.03 23.72 3.84
N ALA A 381 10.38 24.77 4.36
CA ALA A 381 10.09 25.97 3.59
C ALA A 381 11.36 26.74 3.16
N ARG A 382 12.41 26.73 3.99
CA ARG A 382 13.68 27.41 3.66
C ARG A 382 14.40 26.72 2.50
N PHE A 383 14.43 25.39 2.51
CA PHE A 383 15.17 24.62 1.49
C PHE A 383 14.35 24.41 0.21
N THR A 384 13.07 24.09 0.33
CA THR A 384 12.23 23.77 -0.84
C THR A 384 11.55 24.98 -1.45
N GLY A 385 11.50 26.12 -0.73
CA GLY A 385 10.70 27.29 -1.10
C GLY A 385 9.19 27.07 -0.95
N ARG A 386 8.75 25.94 -0.36
CA ARG A 386 7.33 25.58 -0.27
C ARG A 386 6.83 25.49 1.17
N THR A 387 5.67 26.06 1.42
CA THR A 387 4.96 26.00 2.70
C THR A 387 3.85 24.96 2.73
N THR A 388 3.40 24.51 1.56
CA THR A 388 2.39 23.46 1.39
C THR A 388 2.94 22.33 0.50
N PRO A 389 2.55 21.06 0.76
CA PRO A 389 2.93 19.95 -0.09
C PRO A 389 2.20 20.00 -1.44
N SER A 390 2.77 19.33 -2.45
CA SER A 390 2.11 19.10 -3.74
C SER A 390 0.97 18.10 -3.61
N VAL A 391 1.20 17.02 -2.85
CA VAL A 391 0.24 15.94 -2.64
C VAL A 391 0.19 15.58 -1.15
N VAL A 392 -1.02 15.27 -0.68
CA VAL A 392 -1.30 14.76 0.65
C VAL A 392 -1.97 13.39 0.51
N SER A 393 -1.47 12.39 1.22
CA SER A 393 -2.02 11.03 1.24
C SER A 393 -2.33 10.55 2.65
#